data_AF-A0A1J7JQ28-F1
#
_entry.id   AF-A0A1J7JQ28-F1
#
_cell.length_a   1.000
_cell.length_b   1.000
_cell.length_c   1.000
_cell.angle_alpha   90.00
_cell.angle_beta   90.00
_cell.angle_gamma   90.00
#
_symmetry.space_group_name_H-M   'P 1'
#
loop_
_entity.id
_entity.type
_entity.pdbx_description
1 polymer ?
#
loop_
_entity_poly.entity_id
_entity_poly.type
_entity_poly.pdbx_seq_one_letter_code
_entity_poly.pdbx_strand_id
1 'polypeptide(L)'
;MSEDDDEFLKSYNQKRPASAQLSEDDFERMMEVFEETAYIKAPFASVDQTIVPYDDMVAGLQQLETARVMPHAKDLYEYWKARRQELSNRPLQPTLKFEKHQDSDDLDPYVCFRRREVRLTRKTRARDVQSADKLKRLRRELEDGRQLIIASYEREMLKKEMLNTDRLIFEQRAQLKEAKIRLGIKTDDEDLINQKVRSSTPSLLTVIVVLTGDQPQKRKAVEPPPARPPPPKELRLNPVVNGSRATENDLPLLADKLLERENELRADIEQKIRNHNLWNQKYVDLTRDPLPPVRGEAPDLSFRPAKTQYLMTPPASASNESMEEPTAMDLDKVEKAPMYGFRGVAHDEVSSADPPVYRRRIGRLNRLWIDRRGLASPPREPNEPDMLSSDRWKYDQDSEDEGAQPVYEVDPFDTRALKFRASVPLPISVLRGSKPQLDQLVTSNRQGLQPPPLQVAPQQLPPAA
;
A
#
# COMPACT_ATOMS: atom_id res chain seq x y z
N MET A 1 -26.85 2.56 -22.79
CA MET A 1 -27.99 2.53 -23.72
C MET A 1 -28.81 3.81 -23.55
N SER A 2 -29.29 4.43 -24.63
CA SER A 2 -30.25 5.55 -24.58
C SER A 2 -31.70 5.06 -24.69
N GLU A 3 -32.71 5.89 -24.39
CA GLU A 3 -34.14 5.54 -24.58
C GLU A 3 -34.44 5.04 -26.00
N ASP A 4 -33.76 5.68 -26.93
CA ASP A 4 -33.74 5.47 -28.35
C ASP A 4 -33.14 4.10 -28.75
N ASP A 5 -32.13 3.65 -28.01
CA ASP A 5 -31.54 2.31 -28.13
C ASP A 5 -32.45 1.24 -27.49
N ASP A 6 -33.12 1.56 -26.37
CA ASP A 6 -34.06 0.66 -25.70
C ASP A 6 -35.25 0.33 -26.60
N GLU A 7 -35.81 1.33 -27.27
CA GLU A 7 -36.91 1.16 -28.22
C GLU A 7 -36.49 0.29 -29.41
N PHE A 8 -35.30 0.54 -29.96
CA PHE A 8 -34.72 -0.28 -31.00
C PHE A 8 -34.57 -1.73 -30.54
N LEU A 9 -33.92 -1.97 -29.40
CA LEU A 9 -33.65 -3.33 -28.89
C LEU A 9 -34.95 -4.09 -28.58
N LYS A 10 -35.95 -3.42 -27.99
CA LYS A 10 -37.28 -4.02 -27.75
C LYS A 10 -37.95 -4.42 -29.06
N SER A 11 -37.99 -3.52 -30.05
CA SER A 11 -38.61 -3.80 -31.35
C SER A 11 -37.85 -4.88 -32.14
N TYR A 12 -36.53 -4.94 -31.97
CA TYR A 12 -35.65 -5.93 -32.57
C TYR A 12 -35.85 -7.33 -31.97
N ASN A 13 -35.94 -7.42 -30.65
CA ASN A 13 -36.12 -8.68 -29.92
C ASN A 13 -37.55 -9.25 -30.01
N GLN A 14 -38.57 -8.42 -30.22
CA GLN A 14 -39.96 -8.88 -30.43
C GLN A 14 -40.10 -9.82 -31.63
N LYS A 15 -39.24 -9.67 -32.65
CA LYS A 15 -39.27 -10.47 -33.88
C LYS A 15 -38.56 -11.83 -33.72
N ARG A 16 -37.96 -12.11 -32.56
CA ARG A 16 -37.05 -13.25 -32.34
C ARG A 16 -37.56 -14.14 -31.20
N PRO A 17 -37.32 -15.47 -31.29
CA PRO A 17 -37.63 -16.37 -30.18
C PRO A 17 -36.75 -16.04 -28.97
N ALA A 18 -37.25 -16.32 -27.76
CA ALA A 18 -36.57 -15.96 -26.50
C ALA A 18 -35.09 -16.43 -26.41
N SER A 19 -34.75 -17.56 -27.02
CA SER A 19 -33.39 -18.10 -27.05
C SER A 19 -32.42 -17.39 -28.00
N ALA A 20 -32.95 -16.56 -28.91
CA ALA A 20 -32.18 -15.79 -29.90
C ALA A 20 -32.38 -14.28 -29.74
N GLN A 21 -32.89 -13.85 -28.58
CA GLN A 21 -32.96 -12.43 -28.22
C GLN A 21 -31.58 -11.96 -27.79
N LEU A 22 -31.27 -10.72 -28.15
CA LEU A 22 -30.03 -10.05 -27.75
C LEU A 22 -30.22 -9.42 -26.37
N SER A 23 -29.31 -9.70 -25.44
CA SER A 23 -29.32 -9.06 -24.12
C SER A 23 -28.88 -7.59 -24.22
N GLU A 24 -29.27 -6.79 -23.23
CA GLU A 24 -28.83 -5.38 -23.12
C GLU A 24 -27.29 -5.31 -23.01
N ASP A 25 -26.69 -6.15 -22.16
CA ASP A 25 -25.23 -6.22 -21.99
C ASP A 25 -24.49 -6.54 -23.30
N ASP A 26 -25.01 -7.50 -24.08
CA ASP A 26 -24.39 -7.88 -25.35
C ASP A 26 -24.55 -6.78 -26.41
N PHE A 27 -25.71 -6.10 -26.43
CA PHE A 27 -25.93 -4.93 -27.28
C PHE A 27 -24.92 -3.82 -26.94
N GLU A 28 -24.75 -3.48 -25.66
CA GLU A 28 -23.83 -2.43 -25.24
C GLU A 28 -22.37 -2.77 -25.57
N ARG A 29 -21.94 -4.01 -25.34
CA ARG A 29 -20.60 -4.48 -25.72
C ARG A 29 -20.34 -4.36 -27.22
N MET A 30 -21.32 -4.71 -28.05
CA MET A 30 -21.20 -4.55 -29.51
C MET A 30 -21.07 -3.08 -29.91
N MET A 31 -21.89 -2.21 -29.33
CA MET A 31 -21.86 -0.77 -29.59
C MET A 31 -20.54 -0.15 -29.14
N GLU A 32 -19.98 -0.59 -28.00
CA GLU A 32 -18.67 -0.18 -27.50
C GLU A 32 -17.56 -0.56 -28.50
N VAL A 33 -17.55 -1.79 -29.00
CA VAL A 33 -16.58 -2.24 -30.00
C VAL A 33 -16.69 -1.44 -31.30
N PHE A 34 -17.89 -1.10 -31.74
CA PHE A 34 -18.08 -0.25 -32.92
C PHE A 34 -17.57 1.18 -32.69
N GLU A 35 -17.85 1.78 -31.55
CA GLU A 35 -17.32 3.10 -31.18
C GLU A 35 -15.79 3.11 -31.07
N GLU A 36 -15.20 2.10 -30.41
CA GLU A 36 -13.75 1.98 -30.28
C GLU A 36 -13.07 1.78 -31.64
N THR A 37 -13.62 0.88 -32.47
CA THR A 37 -13.08 0.62 -33.81
C THR A 37 -13.20 1.85 -34.70
N ALA A 38 -14.33 2.58 -34.64
CA ALA A 38 -14.50 3.84 -35.35
C ALA A 38 -13.51 4.91 -34.90
N TYR A 39 -13.26 5.01 -33.59
CA TYR A 39 -12.30 5.96 -33.03
C TYR A 39 -10.86 5.68 -33.50
N ILE A 40 -10.48 4.40 -33.59
CA ILE A 40 -9.14 3.99 -34.03
C ILE A 40 -8.96 4.13 -35.55
N LYS A 41 -9.92 3.64 -36.34
CA LYS A 41 -9.79 3.56 -37.80
C LYS A 41 -10.18 4.86 -38.52
N ALA A 42 -11.10 5.65 -37.96
CA ALA A 42 -11.57 6.90 -38.55
C ALA A 42 -11.62 8.04 -37.51
N PRO A 43 -10.47 8.46 -36.93
CA PRO A 43 -10.42 9.49 -35.89
C PRO A 43 -10.92 10.87 -36.37
N PHE A 44 -10.88 11.12 -37.68
CA PHE A 44 -11.32 12.39 -38.28
C PHE A 44 -12.70 12.31 -38.93
N ALA A 45 -13.48 11.25 -38.66
CA ALA A 45 -14.80 11.00 -39.25
C ALA A 45 -15.77 12.20 -39.17
N SER A 46 -15.69 13.00 -38.10
CA SER A 46 -16.51 14.20 -37.94
C SER A 46 -16.24 15.33 -38.97
N VAL A 47 -15.10 15.28 -39.69
CA VAL A 47 -14.69 16.29 -40.67
C VAL A 47 -14.91 15.79 -42.09
N ASP A 48 -14.44 14.57 -42.40
CA ASP A 48 -14.49 13.98 -43.75
C ASP A 48 -15.73 13.12 -43.99
N GLN A 49 -16.54 12.89 -42.95
CA GLN A 49 -17.73 12.03 -42.96
C GLN A 49 -17.42 10.58 -43.36
N THR A 50 -16.19 10.12 -43.11
CA THR A 50 -15.77 8.74 -43.37
C THR A 50 -16.45 7.78 -42.40
N ILE A 51 -17.01 6.69 -42.93
CA ILE A 51 -17.63 5.61 -42.15
C ILE A 51 -16.79 4.36 -42.30
N VAL A 52 -16.43 3.75 -41.18
CA VAL A 52 -15.70 2.49 -41.16
C VAL A 52 -16.59 1.36 -41.68
N PRO A 53 -16.17 0.61 -42.71
CA PRO A 53 -16.96 -0.49 -43.27
C PRO A 53 -17.27 -1.61 -42.27
N TYR A 54 -18.33 -2.38 -42.52
CA TYR A 54 -18.74 -3.50 -41.66
C TYR A 54 -17.63 -4.55 -41.49
N ASP A 55 -16.93 -4.91 -42.56
CA ASP A 55 -15.86 -5.92 -42.52
C ASP A 55 -14.75 -5.54 -41.54
N ASP A 56 -14.47 -4.24 -41.42
CA ASP A 56 -13.51 -3.69 -40.49
C ASP A 56 -13.98 -3.72 -39.04
N MET A 57 -15.30 -3.65 -38.80
CA MET A 57 -15.92 -3.73 -37.48
C MET A 57 -16.02 -5.18 -36.98
N VAL A 58 -16.25 -6.13 -37.88
CA VAL A 58 -16.32 -7.56 -37.56
C VAL A 58 -15.03 -8.05 -36.90
N ALA A 59 -13.87 -7.52 -37.31
CA ALA A 59 -12.58 -7.86 -36.70
C ALA A 59 -12.53 -7.51 -35.20
N GLY A 60 -13.16 -6.42 -34.77
CA GLY A 60 -13.27 -6.05 -33.36
C GLY A 60 -14.20 -7.00 -32.59
N LEU A 61 -15.32 -7.40 -33.22
CA LEU A 61 -16.29 -8.31 -32.61
C LEU A 61 -15.76 -9.74 -32.41
N GLN A 62 -14.71 -10.14 -33.12
CA GLN A 62 -14.08 -11.46 -32.94
C GLN A 62 -13.50 -11.67 -31.53
N GLN A 63 -13.21 -10.58 -30.81
CA GLN A 63 -12.72 -10.63 -29.43
C GLN A 63 -13.85 -10.88 -28.41
N LEU A 64 -15.10 -10.62 -28.80
CA LEU A 64 -16.29 -10.91 -27.99
C LEU A 64 -16.75 -12.36 -28.22
N GLU A 65 -17.66 -12.87 -27.38
CA GLU A 65 -18.26 -14.20 -27.50
C GLU A 65 -19.04 -14.39 -28.83
N THR A 66 -18.30 -14.65 -29.90
CA THR A 66 -18.75 -14.60 -31.31
C THR A 66 -20.01 -15.40 -31.60
N ALA A 67 -20.23 -16.56 -30.99
CA ALA A 67 -21.34 -17.43 -31.35
C ALA A 67 -22.73 -16.81 -31.09
N ARG A 68 -22.87 -16.02 -30.03
CA ARG A 68 -24.15 -15.40 -29.65
C ARG A 68 -24.37 -14.05 -30.31
N VAL A 69 -23.29 -13.31 -30.49
CA VAL A 69 -23.30 -11.89 -30.86
C VAL A 69 -23.26 -11.69 -32.38
N MET A 70 -22.54 -12.56 -33.10
CA MET A 70 -22.35 -12.45 -34.56
C MET A 70 -23.66 -12.50 -35.39
N PRO A 71 -24.69 -13.28 -35.04
CA PRO A 71 -25.97 -13.26 -35.76
C PRO A 71 -26.67 -11.90 -35.77
N HIS A 72 -26.29 -11.00 -34.86
CA HIS A 72 -26.87 -9.67 -34.69
C HIS A 72 -25.98 -8.55 -35.25
N ALA A 73 -24.70 -8.84 -35.49
CA ALA A 73 -23.67 -7.85 -35.84
C ALA A 73 -24.03 -6.95 -37.01
N LYS A 74 -24.58 -7.51 -38.09
CA LYS A 74 -24.93 -6.74 -39.27
C LYS A 74 -26.09 -5.77 -39.02
N ASP A 75 -27.14 -6.23 -38.35
CA ASP A 75 -28.32 -5.40 -38.06
C ASP A 75 -27.95 -4.26 -37.11
N LEU A 76 -27.16 -4.55 -36.07
CA LEU A 76 -26.69 -3.52 -35.13
C LEU A 76 -25.71 -2.54 -35.78
N TYR A 77 -24.86 -3.00 -36.70
CA TYR A 77 -23.98 -2.11 -37.42
C TYR A 77 -24.75 -1.08 -38.25
N GLU A 78 -25.81 -1.50 -38.95
CA GLU A 78 -26.64 -0.55 -39.70
C GLU A 78 -27.35 0.45 -38.78
N TYR A 79 -27.82 -0.01 -37.60
CA TYR A 79 -28.40 0.87 -36.58
C TYR A 79 -27.36 1.88 -36.04
N TRP A 80 -26.19 1.40 -35.61
CA TRP A 80 -25.08 2.22 -35.12
C TRP A 80 -24.64 3.25 -36.17
N LYS A 81 -24.50 2.81 -37.42
CA LYS A 81 -24.10 3.65 -38.54
C LYS A 81 -25.12 4.76 -38.81
N ALA A 82 -26.41 4.44 -38.79
CA ALA A 82 -27.46 5.44 -38.96
C ALA A 82 -27.39 6.52 -37.86
N ARG A 83 -27.28 6.10 -36.59
CA ARG A 83 -27.11 6.99 -35.44
C ARG A 83 -25.87 7.89 -35.59
N ARG A 84 -24.74 7.32 -36.00
CA ARG A 84 -23.50 8.08 -36.24
C ARG A 84 -23.68 9.12 -37.34
N GLN A 85 -24.34 8.76 -38.44
CA GLN A 85 -24.60 9.67 -39.54
C GLN A 85 -25.51 10.83 -39.14
N GLU A 86 -26.57 10.57 -38.36
CA GLU A 86 -27.45 11.62 -37.81
C GLU A 86 -26.67 12.64 -36.96
N LEU A 87 -25.68 12.17 -36.21
CA LEU A 87 -24.78 12.98 -35.39
C LEU A 87 -23.58 13.56 -36.17
N SER A 88 -23.64 13.58 -37.52
CA SER A 88 -22.55 14.07 -38.39
C SER A 88 -21.21 13.38 -38.11
N ASN A 89 -21.25 12.07 -37.86
CA ASN A 89 -20.14 11.19 -37.52
C ASN A 89 -19.38 11.58 -36.24
N ARG A 90 -20.02 12.31 -35.33
CA ARG A 90 -19.54 12.53 -33.96
C ARG A 90 -19.81 11.32 -33.07
N PRO A 91 -19.09 11.17 -31.94
CA PRO A 91 -19.38 10.12 -30.97
C PRO A 91 -20.85 10.13 -30.55
N LEU A 92 -21.44 8.95 -30.36
CA LEU A 92 -22.84 8.81 -29.94
C LEU A 92 -23.07 9.39 -28.54
N GLN A 93 -22.11 9.18 -27.65
CA GLN A 93 -22.15 9.70 -26.29
C GLN A 93 -21.71 11.16 -26.28
N PRO A 94 -22.44 12.05 -25.56
CA PRO A 94 -22.00 13.42 -25.34
C PRO A 94 -20.61 13.46 -24.70
N THR A 95 -19.63 14.01 -25.41
CA THR A 95 -18.26 14.14 -24.93
C THR A 95 -17.97 15.55 -24.44
N LEU A 96 -17.12 15.66 -23.42
CA LEU A 96 -16.53 16.92 -23.00
C LEU A 96 -15.79 17.60 -24.16
N LYS A 97 -15.93 18.92 -24.28
CA LYS A 97 -15.17 19.69 -25.26
C LYS A 97 -13.76 19.94 -24.74
N PHE A 98 -12.80 19.25 -25.33
CA PHE A 98 -11.38 19.49 -25.11
C PHE A 98 -10.85 20.59 -26.04
N GLU A 99 -9.79 21.26 -25.59
CA GLU A 99 -9.08 22.27 -26.37
C GLU A 99 -8.40 21.66 -27.61
N LYS A 100 -8.73 22.19 -28.79
CA LYS A 100 -8.12 21.85 -30.08
C LYS A 100 -7.14 22.93 -30.55
N HIS A 101 -7.42 24.20 -30.25
CA HIS A 101 -6.55 25.32 -30.58
C HIS A 101 -6.47 26.33 -29.44
N GLN A 102 -5.25 26.72 -29.09
CA GLN A 102 -5.00 27.59 -27.95
C GLN A 102 -5.68 28.98 -28.07
N ASP A 103 -5.69 29.55 -29.28
CA ASP A 103 -6.18 30.91 -29.49
C ASP A 103 -7.68 30.98 -29.84
N SER A 104 -8.24 29.95 -30.50
CA SER A 104 -9.67 29.94 -30.86
C SER A 104 -10.57 29.52 -29.70
N ASP A 105 -10.06 28.66 -28.83
CA ASP A 105 -10.84 28.01 -27.77
C ASP A 105 -10.74 28.78 -26.44
N ASP A 106 -10.02 29.92 -26.41
CA ASP A 106 -9.75 30.65 -25.18
C ASP A 106 -11.01 31.25 -24.55
N LEU A 107 -11.92 31.72 -25.40
CA LEU A 107 -13.17 32.39 -25.01
C LEU A 107 -14.37 31.43 -24.84
N ASP A 108 -14.21 30.15 -25.16
CA ASP A 108 -15.32 29.19 -25.11
C ASP A 108 -15.52 28.60 -23.70
N PRO A 109 -16.68 28.87 -23.04
CA PRO A 109 -16.93 28.41 -21.68
C PRO A 109 -17.09 26.89 -21.54
N TYR A 110 -17.32 26.16 -22.64
CA TYR A 110 -17.45 24.70 -22.62
C TYR A 110 -16.11 23.96 -22.73
N VAL A 111 -15.01 24.68 -22.99
CA VAL A 111 -13.67 24.07 -23.13
C VAL A 111 -13.08 23.78 -21.75
N CYS A 112 -12.84 22.50 -21.48
CA CYS A 112 -12.40 22.01 -20.17
C CYS A 112 -11.12 21.18 -20.27
N PHE A 113 -10.46 20.95 -19.12
CA PHE A 113 -9.26 20.10 -18.99
C PHE A 113 -8.11 20.46 -19.95
N ARG A 114 -7.80 21.75 -20.08
CA ARG A 114 -6.69 22.26 -20.91
C ARG A 114 -5.36 21.64 -20.48
N ARG A 115 -4.58 21.16 -21.45
CA ARG A 115 -3.26 20.56 -21.20
C ARG A 115 -2.17 21.62 -21.33
N ARG A 116 -1.64 22.07 -20.20
CA ARG A 116 -0.51 23.01 -20.11
C ARG A 116 0.70 22.34 -19.46
N GLU A 117 1.11 21.20 -20.03
CA GLU A 117 2.26 20.45 -19.54
C GLU A 117 3.57 21.20 -19.79
N VAL A 118 4.41 21.30 -18.76
CA VAL A 118 5.73 21.91 -18.87
C VAL A 118 6.68 20.90 -19.49
N ARG A 119 7.24 21.24 -20.66
CA ARG A 119 8.26 20.41 -21.30
C ARG A 119 9.54 20.44 -20.48
N LEU A 120 9.79 19.36 -19.75
CA LEU A 120 11.01 19.19 -18.97
C LEU A 120 12.19 18.81 -19.89
N THR A 121 13.35 19.37 -19.59
CA THR A 121 14.60 18.99 -20.26
C THR A 121 15.04 17.60 -19.83
N ARG A 122 15.71 16.88 -20.74
CA ARG A 122 16.27 15.55 -20.46
C ARG A 122 17.29 15.62 -19.32
N LYS A 123 17.37 14.53 -18.56
CA LYS A 123 18.40 14.37 -17.52
C LYS A 123 19.72 13.92 -18.14
N THR A 124 20.77 13.89 -17.33
CA THR A 124 22.10 13.44 -17.77
C THR A 124 22.11 11.91 -17.96
N ARG A 125 22.94 11.42 -18.89
CA ARG A 125 23.06 9.98 -19.19
C ARG A 125 23.32 9.13 -17.94
N ALA A 126 24.16 9.61 -17.02
CA ALA A 126 24.43 8.90 -15.76
C ALA A 126 23.18 8.76 -14.87
N ARG A 127 22.34 9.80 -14.80
CA ARG A 127 21.08 9.75 -14.05
C ARG A 127 20.05 8.85 -14.74
N ASP A 128 20.01 8.86 -16.07
CA ASP A 128 19.11 7.98 -16.84
C ASP A 128 19.46 6.51 -16.63
N VAL A 129 20.75 6.14 -16.63
CA VAL A 129 21.20 4.77 -16.33
C VAL A 129 20.74 4.33 -14.93
N GLN A 130 20.94 5.17 -13.91
CA GLN A 130 20.47 4.87 -12.55
C GLN A 130 18.93 4.72 -12.48
N SER A 131 18.19 5.56 -13.22
CA SER A 131 16.73 5.47 -13.27
C SER A 131 16.26 4.20 -13.97
N ALA A 132 16.97 3.76 -15.02
CA ALA A 132 16.67 2.54 -15.75
C ALA A 132 16.91 1.30 -14.87
N ASP A 133 17.98 1.27 -14.08
CA ASP A 133 18.24 0.17 -13.16
C ASP A 133 17.22 0.12 -12.01
N LYS A 134 16.78 1.27 -11.50
CA LYS A 134 15.64 1.36 -10.57
C LYS A 134 14.35 0.83 -11.20
N LEU A 135 14.07 1.16 -12.47
CA LEU A 135 12.91 0.63 -13.20
C LEU A 135 12.97 -0.89 -13.39
N LYS A 136 14.15 -1.44 -13.68
CA LYS A 136 14.32 -2.91 -13.77
C LYS A 136 14.05 -3.58 -12.43
N ARG A 137 14.54 -2.99 -11.33
CA ARG A 137 14.26 -3.49 -9.98
C ARG A 137 12.77 -3.39 -9.65
N LEU A 138 12.15 -2.24 -9.90
CA LEU A 138 10.72 -2.04 -9.69
C LEU A 138 9.88 -3.06 -10.48
N ARG A 139 10.25 -3.33 -11.74
CA ARG A 139 9.58 -4.36 -12.56
C ARG A 139 9.65 -5.74 -11.91
N ARG A 140 10.80 -6.13 -11.35
CA ARG A 140 10.95 -7.42 -10.64
C ARG A 140 10.07 -7.46 -9.39
N GLU A 141 10.11 -6.41 -8.57
CA GLU A 141 9.30 -6.31 -7.34
C GLU A 141 7.79 -6.33 -7.65
N LEU A 142 7.36 -5.72 -8.76
CA LEU A 142 5.97 -5.80 -9.22
C LEU A 142 5.59 -7.19 -9.75
N GLU A 143 6.50 -7.90 -10.42
CA GLU A 143 6.26 -9.28 -10.83
C GLU A 143 6.14 -10.20 -9.61
N ASP A 144 7.02 -10.06 -8.61
CA ASP A 144 6.93 -10.82 -7.37
C ASP A 144 5.59 -10.56 -6.65
N GLY A 145 5.15 -9.29 -6.61
CA GLY A 145 3.83 -8.92 -6.10
C GLY A 145 2.69 -9.55 -6.90
N ARG A 146 2.80 -9.59 -8.23
CA ARG A 146 1.83 -10.24 -9.12
C ARG A 146 1.73 -11.75 -8.83
N GLN A 147 2.86 -12.42 -8.62
CA GLN A 147 2.89 -13.84 -8.28
C GLN A 147 2.18 -14.14 -6.95
N LEU A 148 2.32 -13.26 -5.95
CA LEU A 148 1.59 -13.40 -4.69
C LEU A 148 0.08 -13.25 -4.86
N ILE A 149 -0.37 -12.34 -5.73
CA ILE A 149 -1.79 -12.17 -6.04
C ILE A 149 -2.33 -13.43 -6.75
N ILE A 150 -1.59 -13.97 -7.71
CA ILE A 150 -1.97 -15.21 -8.42
C ILE A 150 -2.06 -16.37 -7.43
N ALA A 151 -1.04 -16.60 -6.61
CA ALA A 151 -1.06 -17.68 -5.61
C ALA A 151 -2.22 -17.52 -4.60
N SER A 152 -2.57 -16.29 -4.24
CA SER A 152 -3.72 -16.01 -3.37
C SER A 152 -5.05 -16.30 -4.08
N TYR A 153 -5.18 -15.89 -5.34
CA TYR A 153 -6.35 -16.20 -6.17
C TYR A 153 -6.53 -17.72 -6.35
N GLU A 154 -5.46 -18.45 -6.70
CA GLU A 154 -5.47 -19.91 -6.83
C GLU A 154 -5.86 -20.59 -5.52
N ARG A 155 -5.35 -20.10 -4.38
CA ARG A 155 -5.75 -20.61 -3.06
C ARG A 155 -7.25 -20.45 -2.81
N GLU A 156 -7.82 -19.27 -3.08
CA GLU A 156 -9.25 -19.06 -2.88
C GLU A 156 -10.11 -19.85 -3.86
N MET A 157 -9.64 -20.02 -5.11
CA MET A 157 -10.30 -20.89 -6.09
C MET A 157 -10.31 -22.35 -5.65
N LEU A 158 -9.18 -22.89 -5.20
CA LEU A 158 -9.10 -24.24 -4.65
C LEU A 158 -9.98 -24.41 -3.41
N LYS A 159 -10.05 -23.39 -2.56
CA LYS A 159 -10.94 -23.40 -1.38
C LYS A 159 -12.42 -23.41 -1.80
N LYS A 160 -12.79 -22.64 -2.82
CA LYS A 160 -14.14 -22.68 -3.40
C LYS A 160 -14.45 -24.06 -3.98
N GLU A 161 -13.52 -24.66 -4.72
CA GLU A 161 -13.68 -26.01 -5.29
C GLU A 161 -13.79 -27.09 -4.22
N MET A 162 -12.98 -27.01 -3.16
CA MET A 162 -13.06 -27.87 -1.99
C MET A 162 -14.45 -27.78 -1.35
N LEU A 163 -14.95 -26.57 -1.08
CA LEU A 163 -16.28 -26.37 -0.50
C LEU A 163 -17.42 -26.85 -1.42
N ASN A 164 -17.29 -26.66 -2.73
CA ASN A 164 -18.25 -27.18 -3.71
C ASN A 164 -18.27 -28.71 -3.70
N THR A 165 -17.10 -29.33 -3.60
CA THR A 165 -16.96 -30.79 -3.52
C THR A 165 -17.52 -31.31 -2.20
N ASP A 166 -17.23 -30.66 -1.08
CA ASP A 166 -17.78 -31.01 0.24
C ASP A 166 -19.31 -30.94 0.23
N ARG A 167 -19.88 -29.89 -0.37
CA ARG A 167 -21.33 -29.75 -0.57
C ARG A 167 -21.88 -30.90 -1.40
N LEU A 168 -21.26 -31.21 -2.54
CA LEU A 168 -21.70 -32.30 -3.42
C LEU A 168 -21.67 -33.65 -2.70
N ILE A 169 -20.58 -33.95 -1.98
CA ILE A 169 -20.43 -35.17 -1.18
C ILE A 169 -21.53 -35.24 -0.11
N PHE A 170 -21.80 -34.13 0.59
CA PHE A 170 -22.84 -34.09 1.60
C PHE A 170 -24.23 -34.39 1.02
N GLU A 171 -24.59 -33.75 -0.10
CA GLU A 171 -25.87 -33.96 -0.80
C GLU A 171 -25.99 -35.42 -1.30
N GLN A 172 -24.93 -35.97 -1.91
CA GLN A 172 -24.90 -37.36 -2.36
C GLN A 172 -25.02 -38.37 -1.21
N ARG A 173 -24.30 -38.16 -0.10
CA ARG A 173 -24.41 -38.99 1.10
C ARG A 173 -25.81 -38.95 1.70
N ALA A 174 -26.48 -37.80 1.68
CA ALA A 174 -27.86 -37.68 2.14
C ALA A 174 -28.81 -38.54 1.29
N GLN A 175 -28.72 -38.41 -0.04
CA GLN A 175 -29.53 -39.19 -0.99
C GLN A 175 -29.26 -40.70 -0.87
N LEU A 176 -27.98 -41.09 -0.75
CA LEU A 176 -27.58 -42.50 -0.62
C LEU A 176 -28.10 -43.11 0.69
N LYS A 177 -28.04 -42.36 1.81
CA LYS A 177 -28.63 -42.80 3.08
C LYS A 177 -30.14 -43.01 2.97
N GLU A 178 -30.85 -42.09 2.34
CA GLU A 178 -32.30 -42.22 2.15
C GLU A 178 -32.64 -43.46 1.30
N ALA A 179 -31.91 -43.67 0.20
CA ALA A 179 -32.09 -44.85 -0.66
C ALA A 179 -31.75 -46.16 0.07
N LYS A 180 -30.68 -46.19 0.88
CA LYS A 180 -30.30 -47.35 1.71
C LYS A 180 -31.39 -47.71 2.72
N ILE A 181 -31.96 -46.71 3.40
CA ILE A 181 -33.06 -46.92 4.35
C ILE A 181 -34.29 -47.47 3.63
N ARG A 182 -34.63 -46.88 2.47
CA ARG A 182 -35.78 -47.31 1.66
C ARG A 182 -35.66 -48.75 1.16
N LEU A 183 -34.44 -49.20 0.82
CA LEU A 183 -34.15 -50.54 0.29
C LEU A 183 -33.72 -51.56 1.34
N GLY A 184 -33.52 -51.16 2.60
CA GLY A 184 -33.14 -52.05 3.70
C GLY A 184 -31.68 -52.55 3.65
N ILE A 185 -30.78 -51.87 2.95
CA ILE A 185 -29.37 -52.27 2.79
C ILE A 185 -28.54 -51.78 3.98
N LYS A 186 -27.72 -52.67 4.58
CA LYS A 186 -26.97 -52.41 5.85
C LYS A 186 -25.44 -52.53 5.74
N THR A 187 -24.89 -52.71 4.54
CA THR A 187 -23.46 -52.91 4.31
C THR A 187 -22.86 -51.72 3.56
N ASP A 188 -21.53 -51.59 3.55
CA ASP A 188 -20.77 -50.63 2.73
C ASP A 188 -20.97 -49.14 3.10
N ASP A 189 -20.64 -48.78 4.34
CA ASP A 189 -20.82 -47.42 4.89
C ASP A 189 -19.53 -46.58 4.89
N GLU A 190 -18.42 -47.11 4.34
CA GLU A 190 -17.10 -46.49 4.37
C GLU A 190 -17.08 -45.13 3.65
N ASP A 191 -17.89 -44.96 2.61
CA ASP A 191 -18.00 -43.71 1.84
C ASP A 191 -18.95 -42.69 2.48
N LEU A 192 -19.76 -43.10 3.47
CA LEU A 192 -20.66 -42.21 4.21
C LEU A 192 -19.94 -41.40 5.29
N ILE A 193 -18.71 -41.78 5.63
CA ILE A 193 -17.90 -41.17 6.67
C ILE A 193 -16.63 -40.57 6.08
N ASN A 194 -16.12 -39.50 6.70
CA ASN A 194 -14.82 -38.94 6.32
C ASN A 194 -13.71 -39.82 6.88
N GLN A 195 -13.06 -40.58 6.01
CA GLN A 195 -11.91 -41.38 6.40
C GLN A 195 -10.69 -40.48 6.62
N LYS A 196 -10.04 -40.62 7.77
CA LYS A 196 -8.77 -39.97 8.02
C LYS A 196 -7.70 -40.64 7.16
N VAL A 197 -7.34 -40.02 6.04
CA VAL A 197 -6.19 -40.45 5.26
C VAL A 197 -4.96 -40.33 6.18
N ARG A 198 -4.39 -41.48 6.59
CA ARG A 198 -3.05 -41.48 7.17
C ARG A 198 -2.14 -41.03 6.04
N SER A 199 -1.54 -39.86 6.16
CA SER A 199 -0.51 -39.41 5.23
C SER A 199 0.64 -40.42 5.28
N SER A 200 0.58 -41.46 4.46
CA SER A 200 1.80 -42.13 4.04
C SER A 200 2.60 -41.03 3.36
N THR A 201 3.79 -40.79 3.91
CA THR A 201 4.90 -40.03 3.34
C THR A 201 4.72 -39.75 1.84
N PRO A 202 4.86 -38.50 1.36
CA PRO A 202 4.81 -38.22 -0.07
C PRO A 202 6.03 -38.87 -0.73
N SER A 203 5.87 -40.13 -1.12
CA SER A 203 6.67 -40.76 -2.15
C SER A 203 6.05 -40.27 -3.44
N LEU A 204 6.59 -39.18 -3.97
CA LEU A 204 6.89 -39.00 -5.38
C LEU A 204 7.56 -37.63 -5.55
N LEU A 205 8.81 -37.70 -6.00
CA LEU A 205 9.58 -36.70 -6.72
C LEU A 205 8.67 -35.72 -7.49
N THR A 206 8.47 -34.53 -6.93
CA THR A 206 8.18 -33.32 -7.71
C THR A 206 9.19 -32.28 -7.29
N VAL A 207 10.28 -32.24 -8.03
CA VAL A 207 11.22 -31.13 -8.01
C VAL A 207 10.43 -29.90 -8.48
N ILE A 208 10.00 -29.06 -7.55
CA ILE A 208 9.60 -27.69 -7.86
C ILE A 208 10.89 -26.99 -8.27
N VAL A 209 11.14 -26.95 -9.58
CA VAL A 209 12.13 -26.06 -10.18
C VAL A 209 11.58 -24.65 -10.02
N VAL A 210 12.02 -23.98 -8.95
CA VAL A 210 11.93 -22.52 -8.86
C VAL A 210 12.85 -21.96 -9.94
N LEU A 211 12.26 -21.52 -11.05
CA LEU A 211 12.92 -20.72 -12.07
C LEU A 211 13.16 -19.31 -11.52
N THR A 212 14.26 -19.11 -10.79
CA THR A 212 14.89 -17.80 -10.68
C THR A 212 16.13 -17.78 -11.57
N GLY A 213 16.04 -16.93 -12.60
CA GLY A 213 17.03 -16.84 -13.66
C GLY A 213 18.40 -16.34 -13.22
N ASP A 214 19.40 -16.94 -13.86
CA ASP A 214 20.64 -16.35 -14.39
C ASP A 214 21.30 -15.21 -13.61
N GLN A 215 22.37 -15.59 -12.88
CA GLN A 215 23.58 -14.79 -12.82
C GLN A 215 24.68 -15.42 -13.69
N PRO A 216 25.47 -14.59 -14.41
CA PRO A 216 26.39 -15.06 -15.44
C PRO A 216 27.63 -15.75 -14.86
N GLN A 217 27.85 -17.00 -15.27
CA GLN A 217 29.09 -17.73 -15.00
C GLN A 217 30.25 -17.12 -15.79
N LYS A 218 31.24 -16.62 -15.05
CA LYS A 218 32.57 -16.29 -15.57
C LYS A 218 33.21 -17.55 -16.16
N ARG A 219 33.55 -17.46 -17.44
CA ARG A 219 34.35 -18.43 -18.20
C ARG A 219 35.64 -18.77 -17.46
N LYS A 220 35.85 -20.06 -17.15
CA LYS A 220 37.18 -20.61 -16.82
C LYS A 220 37.85 -21.04 -18.12
N ALA A 221 39.08 -20.57 -18.30
CA ALA A 221 39.93 -20.86 -19.44
C ALA A 221 40.41 -22.32 -19.43
N VAL A 222 40.64 -22.86 -20.63
CA VAL A 222 41.19 -24.19 -20.91
C VAL A 222 42.67 -24.23 -20.53
N GLU A 223 43.06 -25.24 -19.75
CA GLU A 223 44.43 -25.48 -19.30
C GLU A 223 45.19 -26.38 -20.31
N PRO A 224 46.44 -26.04 -20.71
CA PRO A 224 47.24 -26.82 -21.66
C PRO A 224 47.94 -28.04 -21.01
N PRO A 225 48.38 -29.04 -21.81
CA PRO A 225 48.82 -30.35 -21.33
C PRO A 225 50.21 -30.32 -20.65
N PRO A 226 50.50 -31.28 -19.74
CA PRO A 226 51.72 -31.29 -18.93
C PRO A 226 52.96 -31.73 -19.70
N ALA A 227 54.05 -30.97 -19.55
CA ALA A 227 55.39 -31.31 -20.01
C ALA A 227 56.12 -32.23 -19.02
N ARG A 228 56.91 -33.17 -19.57
CA ARG A 228 57.69 -34.20 -18.84
C ARG A 228 58.89 -33.62 -18.08
N PRO A 229 59.23 -34.17 -16.89
CA PRO A 229 60.57 -34.12 -16.31
C PRO A 229 61.49 -35.27 -16.82
N PRO A 230 62.83 -35.12 -16.79
CA PRO A 230 63.82 -36.07 -17.32
C PRO A 230 64.13 -37.29 -16.41
N PRO A 231 64.84 -38.34 -16.90
CA PRO A 231 64.83 -39.70 -16.34
C PRO A 231 66.12 -40.03 -15.52
N PRO A 232 66.40 -41.30 -15.12
CA PRO A 232 66.37 -41.76 -13.73
C PRO A 232 67.78 -42.06 -13.17
N LYS A 233 67.90 -42.26 -11.84
CA LYS A 233 69.05 -42.94 -11.22
C LYS A 233 68.57 -44.17 -10.44
N GLU A 234 69.27 -45.26 -10.71
CA GLU A 234 69.02 -46.64 -10.29
C GLU A 234 69.45 -46.93 -8.84
N LEU A 235 69.16 -48.17 -8.40
CA LEU A 235 69.73 -48.95 -7.27
C LEU A 235 68.97 -48.83 -5.92
N ARG A 236 68.54 -49.88 -5.20
CA ARG A 236 68.64 -51.36 -5.28
C ARG A 236 67.44 -52.04 -4.58
N LEU A 237 67.19 -53.30 -4.96
CA LEU A 237 66.41 -54.35 -4.27
C LEU A 237 67.19 -54.90 -3.06
N ASN A 238 66.62 -55.15 -1.85
CA ASN A 238 65.93 -56.36 -1.32
C ASN A 238 66.27 -56.46 0.21
N PRO A 239 65.76 -57.38 1.06
CA PRO A 239 64.50 -58.16 1.06
C PRO A 239 63.79 -58.25 2.46
N VAL A 240 62.59 -58.86 2.43
CA VAL A 240 61.81 -59.55 3.47
C VAL A 240 62.43 -59.77 4.87
N VAL A 241 61.73 -59.34 5.93
CA VAL A 241 61.73 -60.01 7.25
C VAL A 241 60.30 -60.09 7.80
N ASN A 242 59.95 -61.29 8.26
CA ASN A 242 58.69 -61.68 8.87
C ASN A 242 58.36 -60.91 10.15
N GLY A 243 57.05 -60.68 10.34
CA GLY A 243 56.43 -60.71 11.65
C GLY A 243 56.43 -59.40 12.44
N SER A 244 55.35 -58.63 12.30
CA SER A 244 54.52 -58.17 13.42
C SER A 244 53.40 -57.28 12.90
N ARG A 245 52.20 -57.55 13.40
CA ARG A 245 50.94 -56.78 13.21
C ARG A 245 51.16 -55.35 12.73
N ALA A 246 50.85 -55.07 11.46
CA ALA A 246 50.55 -53.72 11.03
C ALA A 246 49.22 -53.34 11.69
N THR A 247 49.33 -52.50 12.71
CA THR A 247 48.23 -51.83 13.38
C THR A 247 47.28 -51.23 12.35
N GLU A 248 46.00 -51.56 12.52
CA GLU A 248 44.89 -50.97 11.79
C GLU A 248 45.02 -49.46 11.72
N ASN A 249 44.85 -48.90 10.52
CA ASN A 249 44.18 -47.63 10.27
C ASN A 249 44.31 -46.57 11.37
N ASP A 250 45.44 -45.87 11.44
CA ASP A 250 45.48 -44.57 12.11
C ASP A 250 44.78 -43.55 11.20
N LEU A 251 43.46 -43.59 11.20
CA LEU A 251 42.62 -42.55 10.60
C LEU A 251 42.92 -41.26 11.37
N PRO A 252 43.39 -40.18 10.71
CA PRO A 252 43.69 -38.93 11.39
C PRO A 252 42.44 -38.44 12.11
N LEU A 253 42.55 -38.28 13.43
CA LEU A 253 41.43 -37.95 14.29
C LEU A 253 40.86 -36.59 13.86
N LEU A 254 39.53 -36.46 13.82
CA LEU A 254 38.88 -35.20 13.41
C LEU A 254 39.36 -34.01 14.26
N ALA A 255 39.66 -34.25 15.54
CA ALA A 255 40.23 -33.26 16.44
C ALA A 255 41.58 -32.71 15.94
N ASP A 256 42.45 -33.58 15.42
CA ASP A 256 43.77 -33.18 14.90
C ASP A 256 43.63 -32.32 13.64
N LYS A 257 42.67 -32.65 12.76
CA LYS A 257 42.36 -31.83 11.57
C LYS A 257 41.77 -30.47 11.92
N LEU A 258 40.93 -30.40 12.96
CA LEU A 258 40.38 -29.12 13.43
C LEU A 258 41.47 -28.27 14.08
N LEU A 259 42.38 -28.90 14.83
CA LEU A 259 43.52 -28.22 15.44
C LEU A 259 44.52 -27.71 14.38
N GLU A 260 44.78 -28.50 13.35
CA GLU A 260 45.60 -28.10 12.19
C GLU A 260 44.99 -26.88 11.49
N ARG A 261 43.69 -26.92 11.19
CA ARG A 261 42.93 -25.77 10.64
C ARG A 261 42.99 -24.54 11.55
N GLU A 262 42.88 -24.71 12.87
CA GLU A 262 42.95 -23.61 13.83
C GLU A 262 44.36 -23.00 13.90
N ASN A 263 45.40 -23.84 13.83
CA ASN A 263 46.79 -23.41 13.78
C ASN A 263 47.13 -22.69 12.47
N GLU A 264 46.63 -23.18 11.32
CA GLU A 264 46.73 -22.49 10.03
C GLU A 264 46.07 -21.10 10.08
N LEU A 265 44.88 -21.02 10.68
CA LEU A 265 44.17 -19.74 10.85
C LEU A 265 44.97 -18.78 11.75
N ARG A 266 45.50 -19.27 12.87
CA ARG A 266 46.36 -18.47 13.77
C ARG A 266 47.60 -17.97 13.03
N ALA A 267 48.26 -18.83 12.25
CA ALA A 267 49.44 -18.47 11.48
C ALA A 267 49.13 -17.40 10.40
N ASP A 268 47.99 -17.50 9.71
CA ASP A 268 47.55 -16.49 8.73
C ASP A 268 47.25 -15.14 9.42
N ILE A 269 46.62 -15.17 10.60
CA ILE A 269 46.38 -13.97 11.41
C ILE A 269 47.72 -13.33 11.82
N GLU A 270 48.66 -14.11 12.34
CA GLU A 270 49.99 -13.61 12.73
C GLU A 270 50.78 -13.07 11.53
N GLN A 271 50.68 -13.70 10.36
CA GLN A 271 51.28 -13.21 9.13
C GLN A 271 50.67 -11.87 8.70
N LYS A 272 49.34 -11.73 8.79
CA LYS A 272 48.65 -10.46 8.51
C LYS A 272 49.03 -9.36 9.49
N ILE A 273 49.12 -9.67 10.79
CA ILE A 273 49.59 -8.73 11.81
C ILE A 273 51.02 -8.28 11.50
N ARG A 274 51.94 -9.21 11.19
CA ARG A 274 53.31 -8.87 10.81
C ARG A 274 53.38 -7.99 9.55
N ASN A 275 52.61 -8.33 8.52
CA ASN A 275 52.53 -7.52 7.31
C ASN A 275 51.98 -6.12 7.59
N HIS A 276 50.94 -6.01 8.44
CA HIS A 276 50.37 -4.73 8.84
C HIS A 276 51.35 -3.89 9.67
N ASN A 277 52.10 -4.51 10.60
CA ASN A 277 53.14 -3.85 11.37
C ASN A 277 54.29 -3.35 10.48
N LEU A 278 54.71 -4.16 9.50
CA LEU A 278 55.71 -3.76 8.51
C LEU A 278 55.21 -2.60 7.63
N TRP A 279 53.93 -2.65 7.23
CA TRP A 279 53.27 -1.57 6.48
C TRP A 279 53.21 -0.26 7.29
N ASN A 280 52.98 -0.35 8.60
CA ASN A 280 52.90 0.79 9.51
C ASN A 280 54.25 1.28 10.07
N GLN A 281 55.37 0.63 9.75
CA GLN A 281 56.67 0.88 10.39
C GLN A 281 57.19 2.32 10.23
N LYS A 282 56.66 3.10 9.27
CA LYS A 282 57.02 4.51 9.01
C LYS A 282 55.87 5.49 9.23
N TYR A 283 54.73 5.02 9.76
CA TYR A 283 53.54 5.84 9.99
C TYR A 283 53.32 5.99 11.50
N VAL A 284 53.15 7.23 11.95
CA VAL A 284 52.78 7.53 13.34
C VAL A 284 51.28 7.75 13.36
N ASP A 285 50.55 6.86 14.05
CA ASP A 285 49.11 6.98 14.20
C ASP A 285 48.78 8.06 15.22
N LEU A 286 48.15 9.15 14.75
CA LEU A 286 47.70 10.28 15.58
C LEU A 286 46.21 10.15 15.98
N THR A 287 45.57 9.02 15.66
CA THR A 287 44.19 8.78 16.10
C THR A 287 44.16 8.45 17.59
N ARG A 288 43.17 9.02 18.29
CA ARG A 288 42.90 8.72 19.71
C ARG A 288 42.72 7.22 19.88
N ASP A 289 43.17 6.70 21.03
CA ASP A 289 43.09 5.29 21.44
C ASP A 289 41.83 4.57 20.93
N PRO A 290 41.92 3.29 20.55
CA PRO A 290 40.77 2.55 20.04
C PRO A 290 39.62 2.64 21.04
N LEU A 291 38.46 3.08 20.54
CA LEU A 291 37.26 3.26 21.33
C LEU A 291 37.00 1.98 22.16
N PRO A 292 36.73 2.09 23.48
CA PRO A 292 36.41 0.93 24.29
C PRO A 292 35.23 0.19 23.67
N PRO A 293 35.18 -1.15 23.75
CA PRO A 293 34.11 -1.92 23.16
C PRO A 293 32.77 -1.37 23.66
N VAL A 294 31.89 -1.03 22.72
CA VAL A 294 30.53 -0.56 23.00
C VAL A 294 29.93 -1.56 23.98
N ARG A 295 29.57 -1.10 25.19
CA ARG A 295 28.86 -1.94 26.16
C ARG A 295 27.64 -2.48 25.42
N GLY A 296 27.60 -3.80 25.22
CA GLY A 296 26.51 -4.46 24.52
C GLY A 296 25.18 -3.98 25.09
N GLU A 297 24.20 -3.78 24.21
CA GLU A 297 22.84 -3.39 24.57
C GLU A 297 22.40 -4.24 25.76
N ALA A 298 22.18 -3.59 26.91
CA ALA A 298 21.46 -4.23 27.99
C ALA A 298 20.13 -4.71 27.41
N PRO A 299 19.66 -5.93 27.75
CA PRO A 299 18.43 -6.46 27.18
C PRO A 299 17.32 -5.43 27.38
N ASP A 300 16.81 -4.91 26.26
CA ASP A 300 15.85 -3.82 26.22
C ASP A 300 14.67 -4.20 27.13
N LEU A 301 14.57 -3.55 28.29
CA LEU A 301 13.42 -3.69 29.16
C LEU A 301 12.21 -3.24 28.34
N SER A 302 11.35 -4.20 28.01
CA SER A 302 10.30 -3.97 27.00
C SER A 302 9.37 -2.81 27.36
N PHE A 303 9.27 -2.42 28.63
CA PHE A 303 8.51 -1.27 29.11
C PHE A 303 9.47 -0.19 29.68
N ARG A 304 9.29 1.06 29.25
CA ARG A 304 10.06 2.24 29.66
C ARG A 304 9.23 3.14 30.60
N PRO A 305 9.79 3.65 31.71
CA PRO A 305 9.04 4.51 32.63
C PRO A 305 8.64 5.83 31.95
N ALA A 306 7.39 6.24 32.10
CA ALA A 306 6.90 7.51 31.60
C ALA A 306 7.36 8.64 32.55
N LYS A 307 8.21 9.54 32.04
CA LYS A 307 8.59 10.76 32.76
C LYS A 307 7.75 11.92 32.22
N THR A 308 6.83 12.43 33.02
CA THR A 308 6.06 13.63 32.70
C THR A 308 6.93 14.85 32.98
N GLN A 309 7.59 15.40 31.97
CA GLN A 309 8.17 16.73 32.06
C GLN A 309 7.14 17.73 31.57
N TYR A 310 6.74 18.67 32.43
CA TYR A 310 6.01 19.86 32.02
C TYR A 310 6.93 20.71 31.15
N LEU A 311 6.80 20.56 29.83
CA LEU A 311 7.43 21.48 28.88
C LEU A 311 6.65 22.78 28.96
N MET A 312 7.30 23.86 29.42
CA MET A 312 6.79 25.22 29.21
C MET A 312 6.54 25.44 27.72
N THR A 313 5.48 26.19 27.42
CA THR A 313 5.05 26.54 26.06
C THR A 313 6.26 26.90 25.19
N PRO A 314 6.47 26.26 24.02
CA PRO A 314 7.63 26.57 23.19
C PRO A 314 7.59 28.05 22.73
N PRO A 315 8.73 28.75 22.70
CA PRO A 315 8.77 30.12 22.21
C PRO A 315 8.39 30.17 20.73
N ALA A 316 7.67 31.23 20.34
CA ALA A 316 7.18 31.41 18.98
C ALA A 316 8.34 31.43 17.96
N SER A 317 8.17 30.71 16.85
CA SER A 317 9.14 30.62 15.76
C SER A 317 9.35 31.99 15.11
N ALA A 318 10.53 32.58 15.31
CA ALA A 318 11.03 33.66 14.47
C ALA A 318 11.82 33.07 13.29
N SER A 319 11.62 33.69 12.13
CA SER A 319 12.15 33.35 10.82
C SER A 319 13.67 33.47 10.69
N ASN A 320 14.18 32.63 9.80
CA ASN A 320 15.55 32.44 9.34
C ASN A 320 16.23 33.70 8.79
N GLU A 321 17.32 34.16 9.41
CA GLU A 321 18.34 35.00 8.76
C GLU A 321 19.69 34.92 9.48
N SER A 322 20.76 34.91 8.66
CA SER A 322 22.18 35.11 8.97
C SER A 322 23.03 33.90 9.36
N MET A 323 24.09 33.76 8.56
CA MET A 323 25.19 32.82 8.52
C MET A 323 26.32 33.34 9.41
N GLU A 324 26.82 32.53 10.36
CA GLU A 324 28.21 32.55 10.84
C GLU A 324 28.46 31.38 11.81
N GLU A 325 29.62 30.71 11.67
CA GLU A 325 30.07 29.60 12.52
C GLU A 325 30.32 30.04 13.97
N PRO A 326 29.89 29.26 14.99
CA PRO A 326 30.37 29.46 16.34
C PRO A 326 31.50 28.48 16.71
N THR A 327 32.68 29.05 16.98
CA THR A 327 33.81 28.47 17.71
C THR A 327 33.39 27.87 19.05
N ALA A 328 33.95 26.70 19.40
CA ALA A 328 33.74 26.04 20.68
C ALA A 328 34.47 26.79 21.81
N MET A 329 33.74 27.20 22.85
CA MET A 329 34.32 27.68 24.11
C MET A 329 34.29 26.58 25.17
N ASP A 330 35.41 26.42 25.86
CA ASP A 330 35.59 25.56 27.04
C ASP A 330 34.69 26.03 28.20
N LEU A 331 33.98 25.07 28.82
CA LEU A 331 33.18 25.32 30.01
C LEU A 331 33.98 24.98 31.27
N ASP A 332 34.38 26.03 32.00
CA ASP A 332 34.78 25.93 33.40
C ASP A 332 33.62 25.48 34.30
N LYS A 333 33.98 24.67 35.30
CA LYS A 333 33.11 24.22 36.40
C LYS A 333 32.44 25.41 37.10
N VAL A 334 31.13 25.33 37.32
CA VAL A 334 30.41 26.22 38.23
C VAL A 334 29.72 25.43 39.34
N GLU A 335 30.01 25.86 40.56
CA GLU A 335 29.60 25.33 41.85
C GLU A 335 28.10 25.51 42.12
N LYS A 336 27.55 24.67 43.02
CA LYS A 336 26.15 24.70 43.45
C LYS A 336 25.86 25.91 44.33
N ALA A 337 24.81 26.66 44.01
CA ALA A 337 24.14 27.63 44.89
C ALA A 337 22.62 27.36 44.95
N PRO A 338 21.91 27.78 46.02
CA PRO A 338 20.70 27.11 46.49
C PRO A 338 19.40 27.54 45.80
N MET A 339 18.47 26.58 45.73
CA MET A 339 17.10 26.68 45.25
C MET A 339 16.30 27.77 45.98
N TYR A 340 15.72 28.71 45.22
CA TYR A 340 14.54 29.47 45.66
C TYR A 340 13.29 28.78 45.11
N GLY A 341 12.41 28.32 46.01
CA GLY A 341 11.17 27.63 45.68
C GLY A 341 10.04 28.60 45.32
N PHE A 342 9.45 28.42 44.14
CA PHE A 342 8.22 29.09 43.75
C PHE A 342 7.02 28.34 44.35
N ARG A 343 6.26 29.01 45.21
CA ARG A 343 5.09 28.47 45.93
C ARG A 343 3.85 28.64 45.05
N GLY A 344 3.51 27.61 44.27
CA GLY A 344 2.37 27.71 43.34
C GLY A 344 1.80 26.40 42.82
N VAL A 345 2.11 25.24 43.39
CA VAL A 345 1.49 23.96 43.01
C VAL A 345 1.13 23.18 44.26
N ALA A 346 -0.08 22.62 44.28
CA ALA A 346 -0.64 21.84 45.35
C ALA A 346 0.35 20.76 45.83
N HIS A 347 0.68 20.82 47.12
CA HIS A 347 1.19 19.68 47.86
C HIS A 347 0.03 18.69 47.98
N ASP A 348 0.02 17.67 47.12
CA ASP A 348 -0.44 16.31 47.41
C ASP A 348 -0.43 15.48 46.12
N GLU A 349 0.78 15.22 45.59
CA GLU A 349 0.99 14.00 44.84
C GLU A 349 1.83 13.07 45.73
N VAL A 350 1.13 12.15 46.38
CA VAL A 350 1.75 10.95 46.95
C VAL A 350 2.51 10.29 45.80
N SER A 351 3.84 10.34 45.88
CA SER A 351 4.73 9.63 44.97
C SER A 351 4.31 8.16 44.94
N SER A 352 3.55 7.78 43.92
CA SER A 352 3.26 6.38 43.65
C SER A 352 4.61 5.71 43.43
N ALA A 353 4.92 4.70 44.23
CA ALA A 353 6.25 4.08 44.26
C ALA A 353 6.70 3.54 42.89
N ASP A 354 5.77 3.32 41.97
CA ASP A 354 6.01 2.91 40.60
C ASP A 354 5.47 3.94 39.59
N PRO A 355 6.32 4.62 38.80
CA PRO A 355 5.86 5.49 37.72
C PRO A 355 5.18 4.67 36.62
N PRO A 356 4.12 5.17 35.95
CA PRO A 356 3.46 4.44 34.89
C PRO A 356 4.45 4.12 33.77
N VAL A 357 4.39 2.90 33.25
CA VAL A 357 5.38 2.36 32.31
C VAL A 357 4.71 2.11 30.97
N TYR A 358 5.40 2.39 29.86
CA TYR A 358 4.85 2.19 28.53
C TYR A 358 5.81 1.47 27.58
N ARG A 359 5.25 0.78 26.58
CA ARG A 359 6.00 0.13 25.51
C ARG A 359 5.48 0.59 24.17
N ARG A 360 6.38 1.00 23.28
CA ARG A 360 6.06 1.41 21.92
C ARG A 360 6.31 0.25 20.96
N ARG A 361 5.33 -0.12 20.15
CA ARG A 361 5.43 -1.13 19.09
C ARG A 361 5.01 -0.51 17.76
N ILE A 362 5.65 -0.91 16.67
CA ILE A 362 5.27 -0.47 15.32
C ILE A 362 4.73 -1.70 14.59
N GLY A 363 3.46 -1.65 14.20
CA GLY A 363 2.79 -2.69 13.42
C GLY A 363 3.00 -2.54 11.91
N ARG A 364 2.35 -3.39 11.13
CA ARG A 364 2.33 -3.28 9.66
C ARG A 364 1.76 -1.92 9.24
N LEU A 365 2.22 -1.38 8.11
CA LEU A 365 1.88 -0.03 7.62
C LEU A 365 2.32 1.12 8.56
N ASN A 366 3.41 0.95 9.32
CA ASN A 366 3.94 1.94 10.25
C ASN A 366 2.97 2.41 11.35
N ARG A 367 1.93 1.62 11.65
CA ARG A 367 0.97 1.97 12.71
C ARG A 367 1.62 1.85 14.09
N LEU A 368 1.63 2.95 14.84
CA LEU A 368 2.20 3.01 16.19
C LEU A 368 1.22 2.47 17.24
N TRP A 369 1.68 1.56 18.09
CA TRP A 369 0.97 1.02 19.25
C TRP A 369 1.73 1.40 20.52
N ILE A 370 1.00 1.84 21.54
CA ILE A 370 1.57 2.20 22.85
C ILE A 370 0.83 1.41 23.93
N ASP A 371 1.49 0.38 24.47
CA ASP A 371 0.98 -0.37 25.61
C ASP A 371 1.29 0.41 26.89
N ARG A 372 0.32 0.65 27.78
CA ARG A 372 0.51 1.37 29.05
C ARG A 372 0.22 0.44 30.23
N ARG A 373 1.03 0.48 31.30
CA ARG A 373 0.85 -0.25 32.56
C ARG A 373 0.96 0.71 33.75
N GLY A 374 0.20 0.45 34.81
CA GLY A 374 0.23 1.27 36.04
C GLY A 374 -0.63 2.54 35.97
N LEU A 375 -1.56 2.64 35.02
CA LEU A 375 -2.60 3.68 35.05
C LEU A 375 -3.78 3.19 35.89
N ALA A 376 -4.21 3.98 36.87
CA ALA A 376 -5.46 3.72 37.58
C ALA A 376 -6.62 3.88 36.58
N SER A 377 -7.50 2.88 36.50
CA SER A 377 -8.77 2.99 35.77
C SER A 377 -9.61 4.12 36.39
N PRO A 378 -10.21 5.04 35.61
CA PRO A 378 -11.11 6.05 36.15
C PRO A 378 -12.22 5.41 36.99
N PRO A 379 -12.70 6.06 38.05
CA PRO A 379 -13.82 5.54 38.84
C PRO A 379 -15.03 5.32 37.94
N ARG A 380 -15.66 4.14 38.07
CA ARG A 380 -16.87 3.78 37.32
C ARG A 380 -18.06 4.43 38.00
N GLU A 381 -18.61 5.49 37.42
CA GLU A 381 -19.88 6.07 37.87
C GLU A 381 -21.02 5.09 37.51
N PRO A 382 -21.96 4.79 38.43
CA PRO A 382 -22.91 3.69 38.29
C PRO A 382 -24.03 3.92 37.26
N ASN A 383 -24.02 5.02 36.49
CA ASN A 383 -25.12 5.41 35.60
C ASN A 383 -24.74 5.60 34.12
N GLU A 384 -23.57 5.16 33.67
CA GLU A 384 -23.18 5.20 32.25
C GLU A 384 -23.33 3.79 31.62
N PRO A 385 -24.06 3.65 30.49
CA PRO A 385 -24.19 2.37 29.80
C PRO A 385 -22.83 1.92 29.25
N ASP A 386 -22.61 0.60 29.38
CA ASP A 386 -21.33 -0.08 29.22
C ASP A 386 -20.69 0.20 27.84
N MET A 387 -19.58 0.95 27.82
CA MET A 387 -18.86 1.39 26.62
C MET A 387 -18.27 0.24 25.76
N LEU A 388 -18.39 -1.02 26.22
CA LEU A 388 -18.08 -2.22 25.42
C LEU A 388 -19.29 -2.79 24.66
N SER A 389 -20.51 -2.30 24.92
CA SER A 389 -21.74 -2.77 24.27
C SER A 389 -22.08 -2.01 22.99
N SER A 390 -21.40 -0.88 22.69
CA SER A 390 -21.80 -0.01 21.58
C SER A 390 -21.45 -0.56 20.19
N ASP A 391 -20.42 -1.40 20.05
CA ASP A 391 -19.95 -1.80 18.72
C ASP A 391 -20.76 -2.95 18.10
N ARG A 392 -21.54 -3.68 18.90
CA ARG A 392 -22.32 -4.85 18.43
C ARG A 392 -23.68 -4.48 17.85
N TRP A 393 -24.22 -3.30 18.19
CA TRP A 393 -25.58 -2.87 17.83
C TRP A 393 -25.61 -1.50 17.15
N LYS A 394 -24.45 -0.96 16.78
CA LYS A 394 -24.28 0.39 16.20
C LYS A 394 -25.09 0.66 14.93
N TYR A 395 -25.51 -0.39 14.23
CA TYR A 395 -26.20 -0.29 12.93
C TYR A 395 -27.55 -1.02 12.90
N ASP A 396 -28.08 -1.41 14.05
CA ASP A 396 -29.34 -2.15 14.17
C ASP A 396 -30.47 -1.18 14.57
N GLN A 397 -30.72 -0.16 13.74
CA GLN A 397 -31.81 0.79 13.95
C GLN A 397 -33.04 0.34 13.16
N ASP A 398 -34.11 -0.02 13.88
CA ASP A 398 -35.43 -0.30 13.32
C ASP A 398 -36.09 1.00 12.82
N SER A 399 -36.87 0.88 11.75
CA SER A 399 -37.49 1.96 10.96
C SER A 399 -38.51 2.85 11.69
N GLU A 400 -38.64 2.77 13.01
CA GLU A 400 -39.57 3.59 13.81
C GLU A 400 -38.92 4.81 14.49
N ASP A 401 -37.59 4.97 14.43
CA ASP A 401 -36.88 6.10 15.09
C ASP A 401 -36.39 7.19 14.09
N GLU A 402 -37.10 7.36 12.98
CA GLU A 402 -36.80 8.29 11.88
C GLU A 402 -36.94 9.79 12.26
N GLY A 403 -37.26 10.09 13.52
CA GLY A 403 -37.48 11.45 14.04
C GLY A 403 -36.41 12.00 15.00
N ALA A 404 -35.44 11.18 15.43
CA ALA A 404 -34.40 11.63 16.35
C ALA A 404 -33.31 12.43 15.61
N GLN A 405 -33.00 13.65 16.07
CA GLN A 405 -31.88 14.42 15.50
C GLN A 405 -30.58 13.61 15.61
N PRO A 406 -29.83 13.43 14.52
CA PRO A 406 -28.58 12.68 14.57
C PRO A 406 -27.60 13.37 15.53
N VAL A 407 -27.28 12.70 16.63
CA VAL A 407 -26.24 13.15 17.56
C VAL A 407 -24.90 12.87 16.92
N TYR A 408 -24.31 13.90 16.33
CA TYR A 408 -22.95 13.80 15.79
C TYR A 408 -21.96 13.76 16.96
N GLU A 409 -21.23 12.66 17.11
CA GLU A 409 -20.08 12.57 18.01
C GLU A 409 -19.00 13.54 17.52
N VAL A 410 -18.88 14.68 18.20
CA VAL A 410 -17.80 15.65 17.97
C VAL A 410 -16.60 15.20 18.79
N ASP A 411 -15.52 14.79 18.10
CA ASP A 411 -14.24 14.48 18.75
C ASP A 411 -13.75 15.75 19.50
N PRO A 412 -13.61 15.70 20.84
CA PRO A 412 -13.15 16.84 21.64
C PRO A 412 -11.76 17.35 21.24
N PHE A 413 -11.00 16.54 20.49
CA PHE A 413 -9.68 16.86 19.97
C PHE A 413 -9.67 17.16 18.46
N ASP A 414 -10.83 17.29 17.81
CA ASP A 414 -10.90 17.67 16.39
C ASP A 414 -10.39 19.10 16.16
N THR A 415 -9.25 19.21 15.49
CA THR A 415 -8.59 20.48 15.17
C THR A 415 -9.01 21.04 13.80
N ARG A 416 -9.95 20.41 13.08
CA ARG A 416 -10.39 20.88 11.75
C ARG A 416 -10.93 22.30 11.76
N ALA A 417 -11.77 22.64 12.75
CA ALA A 417 -12.30 24.00 12.89
C ALA A 417 -11.18 25.03 13.17
N LEU A 418 -10.17 24.65 13.96
CA LEU A 418 -8.98 25.47 14.24
C LEU A 418 -8.12 25.67 12.98
N LYS A 419 -7.89 24.61 12.19
CA LYS A 419 -7.15 24.68 10.92
C LYS A 419 -7.87 25.53 9.89
N PHE A 420 -9.20 25.40 9.79
CA PHE A 420 -10.01 26.22 8.90
C PHE A 420 -9.92 27.70 9.28
N ARG A 421 -10.11 28.04 10.56
CA ARG A 421 -9.93 29.42 11.05
C ARG A 421 -8.52 29.98 10.84
N ALA A 422 -7.49 29.14 10.96
CA ALA A 422 -6.10 29.56 10.68
C ALA A 422 -5.83 29.79 9.18
N SER A 423 -6.57 29.13 8.29
CA SER A 423 -6.47 29.34 6.84
C SER A 423 -7.22 30.57 6.32
N VAL A 424 -8.12 31.15 7.12
CA VAL A 424 -8.81 32.39 6.77
C VAL A 424 -7.84 33.56 7.01
N PRO A 425 -7.46 34.32 5.96
CA PRO A 425 -6.52 35.43 6.12
C PRO A 425 -7.11 36.50 7.04
N LEU A 426 -6.33 36.94 8.02
CA LEU A 426 -6.74 38.00 8.95
C LEU A 426 -6.92 39.33 8.20
N PRO A 427 -7.96 40.11 8.51
CA PRO A 427 -8.14 41.43 7.92
C PRO A 427 -6.95 42.34 8.28
N ILE A 428 -6.50 43.12 7.30
CA ILE A 428 -5.31 43.99 7.35
C ILE A 428 -5.26 44.93 8.57
N SER A 429 -6.41 45.28 9.14
CA SER A 429 -6.53 46.12 10.34
C SER A 429 -5.86 45.51 11.59
N VAL A 430 -5.72 44.19 11.66
CA VAL A 430 -5.10 43.48 12.80
C VAL A 430 -3.57 43.43 12.69
N LEU A 431 -3.01 43.47 11.47
CA LEU A 431 -1.56 43.41 11.23
C LEU A 431 -0.82 44.74 11.45
N ARG A 432 -1.48 45.88 11.27
CA ARG A 432 -0.94 47.19 11.67
C ARG A 432 -1.51 47.52 13.03
N GLY A 433 -0.76 47.25 14.10
CA GLY A 433 -1.16 47.37 15.51
C GLY A 433 -1.80 48.70 15.92
N SER A 434 -3.04 48.92 15.48
CA SER A 434 -3.91 50.02 15.82
C SER A 434 -4.99 49.42 16.71
N LYS A 435 -5.03 49.85 17.97
CA LYS A 435 -6.08 49.47 18.90
C LYS A 435 -7.41 49.94 18.32
N PRO A 436 -8.39 49.06 18.01
CA PRO A 436 -9.70 49.53 17.66
C PRO A 436 -10.45 49.92 18.95
N GLN A 437 -11.13 51.07 18.93
CA GLN A 437 -12.16 51.39 19.90
C GLN A 437 -13.28 50.35 19.82
N LEU A 438 -13.72 49.85 20.98
CA LEU A 438 -14.59 48.68 21.13
C LEU A 438 -16.05 48.91 20.70
N ASP A 439 -16.42 50.06 20.14
CA ASP A 439 -17.83 50.41 19.90
C ASP A 439 -18.33 50.26 18.45
N GLN A 440 -17.54 49.73 17.50
CA GLN A 440 -17.96 49.64 16.08
C GLN A 440 -17.90 48.25 15.44
N LEU A 441 -17.82 47.16 16.20
CA LEU A 441 -17.76 45.80 15.63
C LEU A 441 -19.05 44.96 15.75
N VAL A 442 -20.17 45.55 16.19
CA VAL A 442 -21.44 44.79 16.35
C VAL A 442 -22.31 44.78 15.09
N THR A 443 -22.04 45.62 14.08
CA THR A 443 -22.97 45.80 12.94
C THR A 443 -22.60 45.10 11.64
N SER A 444 -21.44 44.46 11.51
CA SER A 444 -20.96 43.99 10.20
C SER A 444 -21.15 42.50 9.90
N ASN A 445 -21.83 41.73 10.76
CA ASN A 445 -21.97 40.27 10.55
C ASN A 445 -23.38 39.71 10.75
N ARG A 446 -24.41 40.49 10.41
CA ARG A 446 -25.77 39.95 10.19
C ARG A 446 -26.23 40.27 8.77
N GLN A 447 -25.92 39.37 7.84
CA GLN A 447 -26.73 39.24 6.63
C GLN A 447 -27.64 38.02 6.78
N GLY A 448 -28.94 38.27 6.63
CA GLY A 448 -29.97 37.23 6.54
C GLY A 448 -30.92 37.19 7.74
N LEU A 449 -31.87 38.13 7.79
CA LEU A 449 -33.27 37.94 8.23
C LEU A 449 -34.03 39.25 7.94
N GLN A 450 -35.06 39.17 7.09
CA GLN A 450 -35.94 40.29 6.74
C GLN A 450 -36.78 40.73 7.94
N PRO A 451 -37.00 42.05 8.17
CA PRO A 451 -37.99 42.53 9.13
C PRO A 451 -39.41 42.56 8.52
N PRO A 452 -40.48 42.44 9.35
CA PRO A 452 -41.88 42.48 8.92
C PRO A 452 -42.35 43.93 8.60
N PRO A 453 -43.51 44.12 7.93
CA PRO A 453 -43.92 45.43 7.41
C PRO A 453 -44.36 46.38 8.53
N LEU A 454 -43.99 47.66 8.40
CA LEU A 454 -44.34 48.74 9.32
C LEU A 454 -45.83 49.11 9.19
N GLN A 455 -46.53 49.09 10.33
CA GLN A 455 -47.85 49.66 10.52
C GLN A 455 -47.80 51.19 10.60
N VAL A 456 -48.83 51.81 10.01
CA VAL A 456 -49.14 53.24 10.00
C VAL A 456 -49.61 53.71 11.39
N ALA A 457 -49.17 54.89 11.82
CA ALA A 457 -49.77 55.63 12.94
C ALA A 457 -49.66 57.17 12.75
N PRO A 458 -50.53 57.97 13.38
CA PRO A 458 -51.24 59.06 12.69
C PRO A 458 -50.79 60.50 13.01
N GLN A 459 -51.39 61.41 12.22
CA GLN A 459 -51.38 62.88 12.23
C GLN A 459 -51.39 63.58 13.60
N GLN A 460 -50.71 64.73 13.66
CA GLN A 460 -51.06 65.85 14.55
C GLN A 460 -51.02 67.20 13.79
N LEU A 461 -52.05 68.02 14.06
CA LEU A 461 -52.38 69.35 13.51
C LEU A 461 -51.54 70.50 14.13
N PRO A 462 -51.57 71.73 13.55
CA PRO A 462 -50.56 72.78 13.75
C PRO A 462 -50.86 73.71 14.94
N PRO A 463 -49.88 74.55 15.36
CA PRO A 463 -50.14 75.59 16.35
C PRO A 463 -50.78 76.82 15.71
N ALA A 464 -51.79 77.37 16.39
CA ALA A 464 -52.37 78.67 16.12
C ALA A 464 -51.69 79.74 16.99
N ALA A 465 -51.14 80.77 16.34
CA ALA A 465 -51.20 82.21 16.66
C ALA A 465 -50.09 82.93 15.89
#